data_AF-A0A401VXZ4-F1
#
_entry.id   AF-A0A401VXZ4-F1
#
_cell.length_a   1.000
_cell.length_b   1.000
_cell.length_c   1.000
_cell.angle_alpha   90.00
_cell.angle_beta   90.00
_cell.angle_gamma   90.00
#
_symmetry.space_group_name_H-M   'P 1'
#
loop_
_entity.id
_entity.type
_entity.pdbx_description
1 polymer ?
#
loop_
_entity_poly.entity_id
_entity_poly.type
_entity_poly.pdbx_seq_one_letter_code
_entity_poly.pdbx_strand_id
1 'polypeptide(L)'
;MSRPAQYHLLSLPDGSWETVSCLASAIRCRATTPTVIVDVSTVERLTIDALAVLVRKAMRLRSAGGELLLAGPGPALRKIIARTGTEPLLPAFCDSRAALRALSDDGQAWQRVELSEGESTHSSEPAQEQH
;
A
#
# COMPACT_ATOMS: atom_id res chain seq x y z
N MET A 1 20.14 8.75 18.90
CA MET A 1 18.75 8.98 18.46
C MET A 1 18.45 7.95 17.39
N SER A 2 17.46 7.07 17.59
CA SER A 2 17.09 6.07 16.59
C SER A 2 16.47 6.75 15.38
N ARG A 3 16.80 6.27 14.16
CA ARG A 3 16.17 6.78 12.93
C ARG A 3 14.67 6.45 12.99
N PRO A 4 13.77 7.39 12.62
CA PRO A 4 12.34 7.08 12.56
C PRO A 4 12.10 5.93 11.59
N ALA A 5 11.17 5.04 11.94
CA ALA A 5 10.63 4.07 11.00
C ALA A 5 9.92 4.80 9.87
N GLN A 6 9.85 4.19 8.69
CA GLN A 6 9.30 4.82 7.49
C GLN A 6 8.12 4.03 6.97
N TYR A 7 7.12 4.73 6.43
CA TYR A 7 5.96 4.11 5.80
C TYR A 7 5.53 4.87 4.55
N HIS A 8 4.88 4.16 3.63
CA HIS A 8 4.17 4.78 2.52
C HIS A 8 2.68 4.92 2.84
N LEU A 9 2.07 6.04 2.45
CA LEU A 9 0.62 6.23 2.47
C LEU A 9 0.14 6.41 1.03
N LEU A 10 -0.68 5.47 0.58
CA LEU A 10 -1.24 5.41 -0.77
C LEU A 10 -2.76 5.47 -0.70
N SER A 11 -3.38 6.09 -1.68
CA SER A 11 -4.84 6.11 -1.81
C SER A 11 -5.28 5.16 -2.92
N LEU A 12 -6.30 4.35 -2.64
CA LEU A 12 -6.98 3.52 -3.62
C LEU A 12 -8.31 4.22 -3.99
N PRO A 13 -8.41 4.84 -5.18
CA PRO A 13 -9.53 5.72 -5.51
C PRO A 13 -10.86 4.99 -5.66
N ASP A 14 -10.83 3.73 -6.12
CA ASP A 14 -11.97 2.84 -6.27
C ASP A 14 -11.52 1.39 -6.15
N GLY A 15 -12.45 0.44 -6.11
CA GLY A 15 -12.14 -0.99 -6.04
C GLY A 15 -12.11 -1.71 -7.39
N SER A 16 -11.95 -0.98 -8.50
CA SER A 16 -11.78 -1.59 -9.82
C SER A 16 -10.51 -2.43 -9.88
N TRP A 17 -10.48 -3.37 -10.81
CA TRP A 17 -9.31 -4.23 -10.98
C TRP A 17 -8.09 -3.42 -11.44
N GLU A 18 -8.31 -2.43 -12.29
CA GLU A 18 -7.30 -1.57 -12.90
C GLU A 18 -6.56 -0.77 -11.82
N THR A 19 -7.29 -0.13 -10.92
CA THR A 19 -6.71 0.69 -9.84
C THR A 19 -5.98 -0.17 -8.82
N VAL A 20 -6.55 -1.31 -8.45
CA VAL A 20 -5.91 -2.27 -7.54
C VAL A 20 -4.65 -2.85 -8.15
N SER A 21 -4.67 -3.21 -9.43
CA SER A 21 -3.51 -3.71 -10.18
C SER A 21 -2.42 -2.64 -10.28
N CYS A 22 -2.80 -1.40 -10.57
CA CYS A 22 -1.88 -0.26 -10.61
C CYS A 22 -1.21 -0.03 -9.25
N LEU A 23 -2.00 0.01 -8.16
CA LEU A 23 -1.50 0.13 -6.79
C LEU A 23 -0.55 -1.03 -6.45
N ALA A 24 -0.93 -2.26 -6.78
CA ALA A 24 -0.13 -3.47 -6.55
C ALA A 24 1.20 -3.44 -7.32
N SER A 25 1.22 -2.85 -8.51
CA SER A 25 2.43 -2.62 -9.28
C SER A 25 3.29 -1.52 -8.66
N ALA A 26 2.69 -0.40 -8.25
CA ALA A 26 3.38 0.69 -7.57
C ALA A 26 4.07 0.22 -6.27
N ILE A 27 3.37 -0.55 -5.43
CA ILE A 27 3.97 -1.16 -4.22
C ILE A 27 5.13 -2.09 -4.60
N ARG A 28 4.97 -2.92 -5.63
CA ARG A 28 6.01 -3.87 -6.05
C ARG A 28 7.29 -3.19 -6.52
N CYS A 29 7.14 -2.11 -7.30
CA CYS A 29 8.25 -1.52 -8.05
C CYS A 29 8.84 -0.27 -7.38
N ARG A 30 8.07 0.42 -6.52
CA ARG A 30 8.41 1.76 -6.04
C ARG A 30 8.39 1.91 -4.52
N ALA A 31 7.91 0.90 -3.77
CA ALA A 31 7.97 0.94 -2.32
C ALA A 31 9.43 0.79 -1.86
N THR A 32 9.93 1.80 -1.15
CA THR A 32 11.29 1.84 -0.57
C THR A 32 11.31 1.35 0.87
N THR A 33 10.14 1.16 1.48
CA THR A 33 9.95 0.60 2.82
C THR A 33 8.96 -0.57 2.76
N PRO A 34 9.07 -1.55 3.67
CA PRO A 34 8.14 -2.66 3.69
C PRO A 34 6.81 -2.32 4.40
N THR A 35 6.60 -1.12 4.91
CA THR A 35 5.35 -0.73 5.60
C THR A 35 4.51 0.22 4.73
N VAL A 36 3.27 -0.19 4.45
CA VAL A 36 2.36 0.55 3.57
C VAL A 36 0.98 0.66 4.21
N ILE A 37 0.48 1.89 4.32
CA ILE A 37 -0.93 2.18 4.64
C ILE A 37 -1.64 2.48 3.33
N VAL A 38 -2.73 1.76 3.06
CA VAL A 38 -3.61 2.03 1.91
C VAL A 38 -4.92 2.63 2.42
N ASP A 39 -5.15 3.89 2.08
CA ASP A 39 -6.44 4.56 2.27
C ASP A 39 -7.44 4.02 1.24
N VAL A 40 -8.48 3.38 1.75
CA VAL A 40 -9.58 2.77 1.00
C VAL A 40 -10.91 3.42 1.35
N SER A 41 -10.90 4.64 1.89
CA SER A 41 -12.11 5.37 2.32
C SER A 41 -13.10 5.66 1.20
N THR A 42 -12.64 5.74 -0.05
CA THR A 42 -13.48 5.93 -1.24
C THR A 42 -13.91 4.61 -1.89
N VAL A 43 -13.44 3.47 -1.39
CA VAL A 43 -13.71 2.15 -1.97
C VAL A 43 -15.02 1.58 -1.44
N GLU A 44 -16.08 1.66 -2.23
CA GLU A 44 -17.39 1.11 -1.85
C GLU A 44 -17.43 -0.42 -1.89
N ARG A 45 -16.75 -1.02 -2.88
CA ARG A 45 -16.77 -2.46 -3.16
C ARG A 45 -15.41 -2.90 -3.67
N LEU A 46 -15.03 -4.12 -3.32
CA LEU A 46 -13.82 -4.78 -3.81
C LEU A 46 -14.17 -6.22 -4.17
N THR A 47 -13.68 -6.71 -5.30
CA THR A 47 -13.85 -8.12 -5.66
C THR A 47 -12.95 -9.01 -4.80
N ILE A 48 -13.27 -10.31 -4.71
CA ILE A 48 -12.42 -11.28 -4.01
C ILE A 48 -11.04 -11.36 -4.67
N ASP A 49 -10.97 -11.28 -6.01
CA ASP A 49 -9.71 -11.29 -6.75
C ASP A 49 -8.86 -10.05 -6.47
N ALA A 50 -9.47 -8.87 -6.41
CA ALA A 50 -8.81 -7.64 -6.04
C ALA A 50 -8.32 -7.68 -4.58
N LEU A 51 -9.13 -8.22 -3.66
CA LEU A 51 -8.69 -8.46 -2.28
C LEU A 51 -7.50 -9.43 -2.23
N ALA A 52 -7.54 -10.52 -2.99
CA ALA A 52 -6.45 -11.50 -3.06
C ALA A 52 -5.15 -10.88 -3.60
N VAL A 53 -5.21 -9.87 -4.47
CA VAL A 53 -4.03 -9.09 -4.88
C VAL A 53 -3.45 -8.32 -3.69
N LEU A 54 -4.29 -7.60 -2.93
CA LEU A 54 -3.84 -6.86 -1.74
C LEU A 54 -3.24 -7.79 -0.68
N VAL A 55 -3.87 -8.94 -0.41
CA VAL A 55 -3.36 -9.96 0.51
C VAL A 55 -1.98 -10.45 0.07
N ARG A 56 -1.78 -10.76 -1.22
CA ARG A 56 -0.47 -11.18 -1.74
C ARG A 56 0.60 -10.10 -1.56
N LYS A 57 0.24 -8.82 -1.63
CA LYS A 57 1.17 -7.72 -1.31
C LYS A 57 1.48 -7.63 0.16
N ALA A 58 0.47 -7.76 1.03
CA ALA A 58 0.66 -7.80 2.46
C ALA A 58 1.62 -8.92 2.88
N MET A 59 1.43 -10.13 2.34
CA MET A 59 2.33 -11.25 2.58
C MET A 59 3.77 -10.96 2.14
N ARG A 60 3.96 -10.39 0.94
CA ARG A 60 5.29 -10.01 0.45
C ARG A 60 5.98 -8.97 1.34
N LEU A 61 5.24 -7.93 1.76
CA LEU A 61 5.75 -6.89 2.65
C LEU A 61 6.10 -7.47 4.03
N ARG A 62 5.27 -8.38 4.54
CA ARG A 62 5.52 -9.13 5.78
C ARG A 62 6.77 -9.98 5.72
N SER A 63 7.03 -10.66 4.60
CA SER A 63 8.29 -11.40 4.39
C SER A 63 9.52 -10.48 4.40
N ALA A 64 9.36 -9.18 4.15
CA ALA A 64 10.41 -8.16 4.23
C ALA A 64 10.43 -7.42 5.58
N GLY A 65 9.68 -7.88 6.59
CA GLY A 65 9.66 -7.31 7.93
C GLY A 65 8.75 -6.09 8.11
N GLY A 66 7.85 -5.82 7.15
CA GLY A 66 6.83 -4.77 7.28
C GLY A 66 5.42 -5.34 7.22
N GLU A 67 4.47 -4.51 6.79
CA GLU A 67 3.06 -4.86 6.78
C GLU A 67 2.25 -3.95 5.85
N LEU A 68 1.05 -4.42 5.47
CA LEU A 68 0.08 -3.62 4.73
C LEU A 68 -1.16 -3.42 5.60
N LEU A 69 -1.49 -2.17 5.88
CA LEU A 69 -2.67 -1.80 6.67
C LEU A 69 -3.71 -1.10 5.79
N LEU A 70 -4.99 -1.37 6.02
CA LEU A 70 -6.10 -0.70 5.37
C LEU A 70 -6.65 0.41 6.27
N ALA A 71 -6.86 1.59 5.71
CA ALA A 71 -7.42 2.75 6.38
C ALA A 71 -8.78 3.13 5.77
N GLY A 72 -9.79 3.27 6.62
CA GLY A 72 -11.12 3.70 6.20
C GLY A 72 -11.98 2.70 5.42
N PRO A 73 -11.85 1.36 5.54
CA PRO A 73 -12.73 0.47 4.80
C PRO A 73 -14.18 0.63 5.25
N GLY A 74 -15.07 0.85 4.27
CA GLY A 74 -16.51 0.90 4.49
C GLY A 74 -17.10 -0.45 4.93
N PRO A 75 -18.36 -0.50 5.37
CA PRO A 75 -18.99 -1.70 5.92
C PRO A 75 -18.96 -2.92 4.97
N ALA A 76 -19.12 -2.70 3.67
CA ALA A 76 -19.09 -3.77 2.67
C ALA A 76 -17.70 -4.43 2.56
N LEU A 77 -16.64 -3.61 2.51
CA LEU A 77 -15.27 -4.11 2.47
C LEU A 77 -14.90 -4.83 3.77
N ARG A 78 -15.26 -4.28 4.93
CA ARG A 78 -15.07 -4.95 6.23
C ARG A 78 -15.73 -6.33 6.27
N LYS A 79 -16.98 -6.44 5.79
CA LYS A 79 -17.69 -7.73 5.71
C LYS A 79 -16.96 -8.73 4.82
N ILE A 80 -16.40 -8.28 3.69
CA ILE A 80 -15.63 -9.16 2.81
C ILE A 80 -14.37 -9.65 3.51
N ILE A 81 -13.58 -8.76 4.11
CA ILE A 81 -12.32 -9.10 4.81
C ILE A 81 -12.58 -10.11 5.94
N ALA A 82 -13.61 -9.88 6.75
CA ALA A 82 -14.02 -10.79 7.81
C ALA A 82 -14.48 -12.15 7.27
N ARG A 83 -15.32 -12.14 6.22
CA ARG A 83 -15.82 -13.37 5.58
C ARG A 83 -14.72 -14.19 4.93
N THR A 84 -13.68 -13.56 4.39
CA THR A 84 -12.53 -14.25 3.78
C THR A 84 -11.46 -14.63 4.80
N GLY A 85 -11.60 -14.23 6.08
CA GLY A 85 -10.61 -14.51 7.13
C GLY A 85 -9.26 -13.84 6.90
N THR A 86 -9.22 -12.74 6.14
CA THR A 86 -7.97 -12.07 5.73
C THR A 86 -7.54 -10.98 6.71
N GLU A 87 -8.28 -10.76 7.79
CA GLU A 87 -8.01 -9.72 8.80
C GLU A 87 -6.58 -9.77 9.38
N PRO A 88 -5.99 -10.95 9.70
CA PRO A 88 -4.62 -10.99 10.21
C PRO A 88 -3.55 -10.57 9.19
N LEU A 89 -3.86 -10.62 7.89
CA LEU A 89 -2.97 -10.21 6.81
C LEU A 89 -3.24 -8.79 6.34
N LEU A 90 -4.47 -8.30 6.52
CA LEU A 90 -4.90 -6.95 6.16
C LEU A 90 -5.66 -6.30 7.33
N PRO A 91 -4.93 -5.85 8.36
CA PRO A 91 -5.54 -5.12 9.48
C PRO A 91 -6.25 -3.87 8.96
N ALA A 92 -7.47 -3.63 9.45
CA ALA A 92 -8.36 -2.59 8.94
C ALA A 92 -8.76 -1.58 10.03
N PHE A 93 -8.27 -0.35 9.90
CA PHE A 93 -8.46 0.74 10.86
C PHE A 93 -9.49 1.76 10.36
N CYS A 94 -10.05 2.57 11.27
CA CYS A 94 -11.06 3.57 10.91
C CYS A 94 -10.54 4.63 9.93
N ASP A 95 -9.25 4.97 10.02
CA ASP A 95 -8.58 5.95 9.17
C ASP A 95 -7.06 5.74 9.21
N SER A 96 -6.31 6.51 8.41
CA SER A 96 -4.86 6.41 8.29
C SER A 96 -4.14 6.82 9.58
N ARG A 97 -4.73 7.71 10.39
CA ARG A 97 -4.15 8.11 11.68
C ARG A 97 -4.27 6.99 12.70
N ALA A 98 -5.37 6.23 12.69
CA ALA A 98 -5.55 5.06 13.54
C ALA A 98 -4.59 3.93 13.14
N ALA A 99 -4.39 3.69 11.85
CA ALA A 99 -3.36 2.77 11.38
C ALA A 99 -1.95 3.19 11.83
N LEU A 100 -1.62 4.48 11.71
CA LEU A 100 -0.33 5.01 12.16
C LEU A 100 -0.13 4.90 13.68
N ARG A 101 -1.19 5.13 14.47
CA ARG A 101 -1.13 4.93 15.94
C ARG A 101 -0.85 3.47 16.28
N ALA A 102 -1.47 2.52 15.59
CA ALA A 102 -1.23 1.10 15.80
C ALA A 102 0.23 0.70 15.49
N LEU A 103 0.85 1.32 14.48
CA LEU A 103 2.28 1.15 14.20
C LEU A 103 3.20 1.75 15.28
N SER A 104 2.73 2.74 16.03
CA SER A 104 3.52 3.52 16.98
C SER A 104 3.41 3.03 18.42
N ASP A 105 2.77 1.88 18.66
CA ASP A 105 2.45 1.38 20.01
C ASP A 105 3.71 1.16 20.88
N ASP A 106 4.86 0.90 20.25
CA ASP A 106 6.16 0.72 20.91
C ASP A 106 6.94 2.03 21.17
N GLY A 107 6.32 3.20 20.99
CA GLY A 107 6.99 4.51 21.13
C GLY A 107 7.95 4.87 19.99
N GLN A 108 7.94 4.07 18.92
CA GLN A 108 8.74 4.32 17.72
C GLN A 108 8.16 5.49 16.91
N ALA A 109 9.02 6.44 16.53
CA ALA A 109 8.63 7.53 15.64
C ALA A 109 8.49 7.04 14.20
N TRP A 110 7.43 7.47 13.51
CA TRP A 110 7.16 7.10 12.11
C TRP A 110 7.15 8.32 11.19
N GLN A 111 7.80 8.19 10.05
CA GLN A 111 7.88 9.21 9.01
C GLN A 111 7.24 8.70 7.71
N ARG A 112 6.34 9.50 7.14
CA ARG A 112 5.82 9.24 5.80
C ARG A 112 6.94 9.48 4.77
N VAL A 113 7.10 8.55 3.85
CA VAL A 113 7.96 8.71 2.67
C VAL A 113 7.14 8.47 1.41
N GLU A 114 7.45 9.24 0.37
CA GLU A 114 6.84 9.05 -0.94
C GLU A 114 7.36 7.78 -1.60
N LEU A 115 6.60 7.23 -2.54
CA LEU A 115 7.11 6.15 -3.38
C LEU A 115 8.32 6.67 -4.15
N SER A 116 9.31 5.80 -4.39
CA SER A 116 10.41 6.16 -5.27
C SER A 116 9.86 6.58 -6.63
N GLU A 117 10.33 7.72 -7.12
CA GLU A 117 10.32 8.01 -8.55
C GLU A 117 11.22 6.96 -9.19
N GLY A 118 10.65 5.78 -9.48
CA GLY A 118 11.40 4.72 -10.15
C GLY A 118 12.10 5.34 -11.35
N GLU A 119 13.37 4.99 -11.55
CA GLU A 119 14.09 5.31 -12.77
C GLU A 119 13.25 4.79 -13.94
N SER A 120 12.45 5.68 -14.52
CA SER A 120 12.16 5.60 -15.93
C SER A 120 13.53 5.78 -16.58
N THR A 121 14.19 4.68 -16.91
CA THR A 121 15.26 4.70 -17.91
C THR A 121 14.62 5.12 -19.22
N HIS A 122 14.32 6.41 -19.34
CA HIS A 122 14.31 7.11 -20.60
C HIS A 122 15.78 7.16 -20.99
N SER A 123 16.24 6.11 -21.67
CA SER A 123 17.37 6.25 -22.58
C SER A 123 16.96 7.32 -23.60
N SER A 124 17.33 8.57 -23.32
CA SER A 124 17.43 9.59 -24.35
C SER A 124 18.57 9.13 -25.26
N GLU A 125 18.22 8.38 -26.30
CA GLU A 125 19.11 8.13 -27.43
C GLU A 125 19.38 9.49 -28.10
N PRO A 126 20.63 10.00 -28.16
CA PRO A 126 20.92 11.16 -28.96
C PRO A 126 20.97 10.71 -30.42
N ALA A 127 19.90 10.96 -31.16
CA ALA A 127 19.96 10.93 -32.62
C ALA A 127 20.83 12.11 -33.09
N GLN A 128 22.13 11.87 -33.17
CA GLN A 128 23.03 12.64 -34.01
C GLN A 128 22.65 12.35 -35.45
N GLU A 129 22.02 13.29 -36.14
CA GLU A 129 21.95 13.25 -37.60
C GLU A 129 22.55 14.53 -38.16
N GLN A 130 23.68 14.34 -38.83
CA GLN A 130 24.41 15.31 -39.61
C GLN A 130 23.73 15.42 -40.99
N HIS A 131 23.42 16.64 -41.42
CA HIS A 131 23.66 17.08 -42.79
C HIS A 131 23.63 18.61 -42.89
#